data_AF-A0A177BWK8-F1
#
_entry.id   AF-A0A177BWK8-F1
#
_cell.length_a   1.000
_cell.length_b   1.000
_cell.length_c   1.000
_cell.angle_alpha   90.00
_cell.angle_beta   90.00
_cell.angle_gamma   90.00
#
_symmetry.space_group_name_H-M   'P 1'
#
loop_
_entity.id
_entity.type
_entity.pdbx_description
1 polymer ?
#
loop_
_entity_poly.entity_id
_entity_poly.type
_entity_poly.pdbx_seq_one_letter_code
_entity_poly.pdbx_strand_id
1 'polypeptide(L)'
;MLVISCIPAILVALAPIVSANFDLNVAIGDVATIFPWPDTIGIWALTDGDNPKCEDLAENGVIASWDEKNDLSHGREGIRCVPGNHCGYYHPDDDPWPSVELLEMHFTNNPLHHYTIYKDRGYTAPDGFTWLWPMYGVDGNTYGACHTDTRKSWDCNYNNDKLKLHGRRKFRCLTSITAKEINDAKRKGGKTAEDSEGYRNPDYPFFEVLSHNGTAIKPNGAAVAWTS
;
A
#
# COMPACT_ATOMS: atom_id res chain seq x y z
N MET A 1 -29.15 -51.73 35.35
CA MET A 1 -27.95 -51.07 34.79
C MET A 1 -28.40 -50.13 33.70
N LEU A 2 -28.33 -48.83 33.94
CA LEU A 2 -28.70 -47.79 32.98
C LEU A 2 -27.40 -47.32 32.30
N VAL A 3 -27.27 -47.53 30.99
CA VAL A 3 -26.10 -47.07 30.22
C VAL A 3 -26.45 -45.73 29.59
N ILE A 4 -25.95 -44.64 30.18
CA ILE A 4 -26.11 -43.29 29.63
C ILE A 4 -25.07 -43.12 28.53
N SER A 5 -25.53 -43.18 27.28
CA SER A 5 -24.71 -42.89 26.10
C SER A 5 -24.56 -41.36 25.95
N CYS A 6 -23.41 -40.84 26.35
CA CYS A 6 -23.02 -39.45 26.09
C CYS A 6 -22.58 -39.32 24.63
N ILE A 7 -23.43 -38.74 23.78
CA ILE A 7 -23.04 -38.31 22.43
C ILE A 7 -22.22 -37.02 22.58
N PRO A 8 -20.94 -36.97 22.19
CA PRO A 8 -20.20 -35.72 22.15
C PRO A 8 -20.73 -34.89 20.96
N ALA A 9 -21.42 -33.79 21.25
CA ALA A 9 -21.75 -32.78 20.26
C ALA A 9 -20.45 -32.07 19.84
N ILE A 10 -19.86 -32.50 18.71
CA ILE A 10 -18.74 -31.80 18.10
C ILE A 10 -19.29 -30.52 17.48
N LEU A 11 -19.20 -29.40 18.22
CA LEU A 11 -19.37 -28.07 17.66
C LEU A 11 -18.17 -27.78 16.75
N VAL A 12 -18.31 -28.09 15.45
CA VAL A 12 -17.38 -27.57 14.44
C VAL A 12 -17.73 -26.09 14.26
N ALA A 13 -16.99 -25.22 14.94
CA ALA A 13 -17.04 -23.79 14.68
C ALA A 13 -16.52 -23.57 13.25
N LEU A 14 -17.44 -23.35 12.31
CA LEU A 14 -17.15 -22.84 10.97
C LEU A 14 -16.67 -21.39 11.13
N ALA A 15 -15.42 -21.20 11.53
CA ALA A 15 -14.79 -19.89 11.46
C ALA A 15 -14.78 -19.49 9.97
N PRO A 16 -15.37 -18.35 9.58
CA PRO A 16 -15.27 -17.88 8.22
C PRO A 16 -13.78 -17.68 7.89
N ILE A 17 -13.25 -18.53 7.01
CA ILE A 17 -11.90 -18.40 6.44
C ILE A 17 -11.93 -17.32 5.36
N VAL A 18 -12.49 -16.17 5.66
CA VAL A 18 -12.29 -14.98 4.84
C VAL A 18 -11.03 -14.33 5.41
N SER A 19 -9.88 -14.89 5.03
CA SER A 19 -8.65 -14.11 5.13
C SER A 19 -8.81 -13.00 4.10
N ALA A 20 -8.94 -11.77 4.56
CA ALA A 20 -8.58 -10.67 3.69
C ALA A 20 -7.07 -10.77 3.43
N ASN A 21 -6.63 -10.19 2.33
CA ASN A 21 -5.23 -10.00 2.08
C ASN A 21 -5.09 -8.78 1.20
N PHE A 22 -4.01 -8.05 1.43
CA PHE A 22 -3.61 -7.00 0.50
C PHE A 22 -2.19 -7.27 0.05
N ASP A 23 -1.93 -6.85 -1.18
CA ASP A 23 -0.62 -6.85 -1.77
C ASP A 23 -0.07 -5.42 -1.75
N LEU A 24 1.14 -5.27 -1.24
CA LEU A 24 1.88 -4.02 -1.27
C LEU A 24 2.78 -4.02 -2.51
N ASN A 25 2.52 -3.08 -3.40
CA ASN A 25 3.16 -2.94 -4.69
C ASN A 25 3.94 -1.63 -4.77
N VAL A 26 5.00 -1.65 -5.54
CA VAL A 26 5.69 -0.46 -6.01
C VAL A 26 5.31 -0.28 -7.46
N ALA A 27 4.85 0.90 -7.85
CA ALA A 27 4.52 1.23 -9.22
C ALA A 27 5.37 2.39 -9.72
N ILE A 28 5.84 2.24 -10.96
CA ILE A 28 6.55 3.27 -11.71
C ILE A 28 5.70 3.66 -12.90
N GLY A 29 5.56 4.95 -13.11
CA GLY A 29 4.79 5.51 -14.19
C GLY A 29 5.64 6.30 -15.17
N ASP A 30 5.37 6.13 -16.46
CA ASP A 30 5.80 7.05 -17.50
C ASP A 30 4.62 7.92 -17.91
N VAL A 31 4.77 9.23 -17.78
CA VAL A 31 3.81 10.21 -18.29
C VAL A 31 4.28 10.69 -19.66
N ALA A 32 3.47 10.48 -20.70
CA ALA A 32 3.68 11.11 -21.99
C ALA A 32 3.36 12.60 -21.86
N THR A 33 4.36 13.40 -21.50
CA THR A 33 4.25 14.85 -21.49
C THR A 33 4.46 15.41 -22.89
N ILE A 34 3.94 16.61 -23.15
CA ILE A 34 4.20 17.38 -24.38
C ILE A 34 5.63 17.97 -24.36
N PHE A 35 6.39 17.72 -23.28
CA PHE A 35 7.73 18.24 -23.03
C PHE A 35 8.77 17.12 -23.18
N PRO A 36 10.04 17.46 -23.51
CA PRO A 36 11.04 16.47 -23.92
C PRO A 36 11.58 15.57 -22.79
N TRP A 37 11.06 15.67 -21.57
CA TRP A 37 11.48 14.87 -20.42
C TRP A 37 10.28 14.08 -19.90
N PRO A 38 10.33 12.73 -19.93
CA PRO A 38 9.30 11.94 -19.28
C PRO A 38 9.40 12.18 -17.77
N ASP A 39 8.31 12.66 -17.18
CA ASP A 39 8.19 12.70 -15.73
C ASP A 39 7.91 11.27 -15.27
N THR A 40 8.84 10.69 -14.52
CA THR A 40 8.67 9.38 -13.90
C THR A 40 7.91 9.54 -12.58
N ILE A 41 6.78 8.84 -12.46
CA ILE A 41 6.03 8.75 -11.21
C ILE A 41 6.50 7.51 -10.47
N GLY A 42 6.65 7.61 -9.15
CA GLY A 42 7.03 6.48 -8.30
C GLY A 42 6.18 6.43 -7.06
N ILE A 43 5.39 5.37 -6.89
CA ILE A 43 4.42 5.27 -5.79
C ILE A 43 4.39 3.89 -5.16
N TRP A 44 4.02 3.83 -3.90
CA TRP A 44 3.50 2.61 -3.29
C TRP A 44 1.99 2.51 -3.48
N ALA A 45 1.52 1.30 -3.70
CA ALA A 45 0.15 0.98 -4.06
C ALA A 45 -0.34 -0.27 -3.32
N LEU A 46 -1.60 -0.25 -2.87
CA LEU A 46 -2.25 -1.41 -2.26
C LEU A 46 -3.29 -2.00 -3.21
N THR A 47 -3.27 -3.32 -3.38
CA THR A 47 -4.22 -4.05 -4.23
C THR A 47 -4.80 -5.26 -3.52
N ASP A 48 -6.08 -5.55 -3.76
CA ASP A 48 -6.70 -6.79 -3.29
C ASP A 48 -6.46 -7.90 -4.32
N GLY A 49 -5.93 -9.05 -3.86
CA GLY A 49 -5.78 -10.25 -4.68
C GLY A 49 -4.58 -10.27 -5.64
N ASP A 50 -4.45 -11.39 -6.36
CA ASP A 50 -3.26 -11.78 -7.13
C ASP A 50 -3.01 -10.98 -8.41
N ASN A 51 -4.05 -10.38 -8.98
CA ASN A 51 -4.02 -9.77 -10.31
C ASN A 51 -4.91 -8.51 -10.29
N PRO A 52 -4.40 -7.35 -9.85
CA PRO A 52 -5.15 -6.11 -9.96
C PRO A 52 -5.47 -5.81 -11.42
N LYS A 53 -6.71 -5.44 -11.72
CA LYS A 53 -7.08 -4.98 -13.05
C LYS A 53 -6.86 -3.49 -13.16
N CYS A 54 -6.50 -3.01 -14.34
CA CYS A 54 -6.25 -1.58 -14.55
C CYS A 54 -7.47 -0.72 -14.29
N GLU A 55 -8.66 -1.27 -14.50
CA GLU A 55 -9.94 -0.64 -14.16
C GLU A 55 -10.11 -0.50 -12.64
N ASP A 56 -9.71 -1.51 -11.85
CA ASP A 56 -9.76 -1.43 -10.37
C ASP A 56 -8.84 -0.31 -9.85
N LEU A 57 -7.78 -0.01 -10.61
CA LEU A 57 -6.82 1.05 -10.32
C LEU A 57 -7.28 2.43 -10.87
N ALA A 58 -8.26 2.49 -11.78
CA ALA A 58 -8.71 3.72 -12.45
C ALA A 58 -10.17 4.17 -12.20
N GLU A 59 -11.14 3.26 -12.10
CA GLU A 59 -12.57 3.60 -12.00
C GLU A 59 -12.92 4.41 -10.74
N ASN A 60 -12.06 4.37 -9.71
CA ASN A 60 -12.28 5.07 -8.45
C ASN A 60 -11.39 6.30 -8.22
N GLY A 61 -10.64 6.72 -9.23
CA GLY A 61 -9.74 7.87 -9.15
C GLY A 61 -8.49 7.55 -8.33
N VAL A 62 -7.49 7.01 -9.03
CA VAL A 62 -6.09 6.81 -8.62
C VAL A 62 -5.95 5.80 -7.47
N ILE A 63 -5.07 4.82 -7.66
CA ILE A 63 -4.53 4.02 -6.56
C ILE A 63 -4.16 5.00 -5.44
N ALA A 64 -4.74 4.83 -4.25
CA ALA A 64 -4.20 5.55 -3.11
C ALA A 64 -2.70 5.30 -3.10
N SER A 65 -1.95 6.41 -3.15
CA SER A 65 -0.52 6.36 -3.34
C SER A 65 0.15 6.86 -2.07
N TRP A 66 1.25 6.19 -1.74
CA TRP A 66 2.09 6.55 -0.62
C TRP A 66 3.51 6.73 -1.11
N ASP A 67 4.10 7.86 -0.74
CA ASP A 67 5.50 8.11 -1.03
C ASP A 67 6.38 7.32 -0.09
N GLU A 68 7.60 7.07 -0.54
CA GLU A 68 8.66 6.68 0.36
C GLU A 68 9.11 7.88 1.21
N LYS A 69 9.31 7.67 2.51
CA LYS A 69 9.69 8.70 3.47
C LYS A 69 10.78 8.19 4.41
N ASN A 70 11.64 9.13 4.83
CA ASN A 70 12.64 8.85 5.86
C ASN A 70 12.04 8.82 7.28
N ASP A 71 10.82 9.33 7.44
CA ASP A 71 10.17 9.53 8.74
C ASP A 71 8.64 9.58 8.57
N LEU A 72 7.94 8.76 9.35
CA LEU A 72 6.47 8.66 9.40
C LEU A 72 5.86 9.19 10.72
N SER A 73 6.68 9.84 11.55
CA SER A 73 6.23 10.50 12.78
C SER A 73 5.25 11.65 12.51
N HIS A 74 4.50 12.03 13.55
CA HIS A 74 3.54 13.14 13.51
C HIS A 74 2.41 12.96 12.49
N GLY A 75 1.93 11.73 12.29
CA GLY A 75 0.78 11.49 11.42
C GLY A 75 1.12 11.45 9.93
N ARG A 76 2.42 11.47 9.56
CA ARG A 76 2.83 11.45 8.16
C ARG A 76 2.59 10.08 7.54
N GLU A 77 1.73 10.06 6.54
CA GLU A 77 1.42 8.88 5.75
C GLU A 77 2.52 8.62 4.73
N GLY A 78 2.87 7.36 4.48
CA GLY A 78 3.96 6.96 3.62
C GLY A 78 4.47 5.56 3.93
N ILE A 79 5.51 5.16 3.21
CA ILE A 79 6.26 3.94 3.47
C ILE A 79 7.69 4.32 3.83
N ARG A 80 8.28 3.65 4.81
CA ARG A 80 9.67 3.87 5.22
C ARG A 80 10.38 2.54 5.34
N CYS A 81 11.61 2.51 4.85
CA CYS A 81 12.53 1.39 5.03
C CYS A 81 13.78 1.82 5.79
N VAL A 82 14.37 0.90 6.54
CA VAL A 82 15.61 1.08 7.29
C VAL A 82 16.48 -0.17 7.12
N PRO A 83 17.81 -0.08 6.97
CA PRO A 83 18.58 1.14 6.75
C PRO A 83 18.34 1.67 5.33
N GLY A 84 17.98 2.95 5.25
CA GLY A 84 17.78 3.64 3.98
C GLY A 84 16.50 3.27 3.23
N ASN A 85 16.23 4.11 2.25
CA ASN A 85 15.01 4.17 1.45
C ASN A 85 15.13 3.26 0.21
N HIS A 86 15.49 1.99 0.43
CA HIS A 86 15.91 1.07 -0.65
C HIS A 86 14.88 -0.01 -1.01
N CYS A 87 13.61 0.19 -0.66
CA CYS A 87 12.56 -0.80 -0.90
C CYS A 87 11.46 -0.31 -1.85
N GLY A 88 11.41 1.00 -2.12
CA GLY A 88 10.41 1.65 -2.96
C GLY A 88 10.81 1.78 -4.42
N TYR A 89 10.26 2.78 -5.09
CA TYR A 89 10.28 2.89 -6.54
C TYR A 89 11.64 3.28 -7.15
N TYR A 90 12.56 3.84 -6.37
CA TYR A 90 13.94 4.01 -6.85
C TYR A 90 14.67 2.66 -6.99
N HIS A 91 14.09 1.61 -6.39
CA HIS A 91 14.58 0.25 -6.32
C HIS A 91 13.47 -0.76 -6.66
N PRO A 92 12.80 -0.62 -7.82
CA PRO A 92 11.62 -1.41 -8.16
C PRO A 92 11.98 -2.87 -8.43
N ASP A 93 13.21 -3.11 -8.89
CA ASP A 93 13.77 -4.43 -9.18
C ASP A 93 14.35 -5.15 -7.97
N ASP A 94 14.75 -4.39 -6.94
CA ASP A 94 15.40 -4.97 -5.77
C ASP A 94 14.39 -5.79 -4.98
N ASP A 95 14.78 -6.99 -4.56
CA ASP A 95 13.97 -7.73 -3.59
C ASP A 95 13.90 -6.89 -2.30
N PRO A 96 12.71 -6.68 -1.73
CA PRO A 96 12.55 -5.81 -0.56
C PRO A 96 13.27 -6.37 0.68
N TRP A 97 13.63 -7.65 0.63
CA TRP A 97 14.54 -8.34 1.54
C TRP A 97 15.64 -9.00 0.68
N PRO A 98 16.92 -8.97 1.08
CA PRO A 98 17.41 -8.84 2.46
C PRO A 98 17.99 -7.48 2.84
N SER A 99 17.89 -6.44 2.02
CA SER A 99 18.59 -5.16 2.25
C SER A 99 17.99 -4.30 3.38
N VAL A 100 16.73 -4.52 3.71
CA VAL A 100 16.00 -3.82 4.77
C VAL A 100 16.18 -4.56 6.11
N GLU A 101 15.93 -3.88 7.21
CA GLU A 101 15.82 -4.32 8.62
C GLU A 101 14.39 -4.14 9.14
N LEU A 102 13.72 -3.04 8.75
CA LEU A 102 12.30 -2.82 9.02
C LEU A 102 11.60 -2.09 7.87
N LEU A 103 10.32 -2.41 7.66
CA LEU A 103 9.41 -1.68 6.79
C LEU A 103 8.28 -1.12 7.67
N GLU A 104 8.18 0.20 7.73
CA GLU A 104 7.14 0.96 8.42
C GLU A 104 6.15 1.50 7.38
N MET A 105 4.87 1.30 7.62
CA MET A 105 3.78 1.58 6.69
C MET A 105 2.73 2.41 7.41
N HIS A 106 2.56 3.68 7.01
CA HIS A 106 1.52 4.54 7.55
C HIS A 106 0.56 4.94 6.43
N PHE A 107 -0.60 4.29 6.37
CA PHE A 107 -1.53 4.49 5.29
C PHE A 107 -2.53 5.62 5.55
N THR A 108 -3.14 5.65 6.73
CA THR A 108 -4.17 6.64 7.09
C THR A 108 -4.19 6.90 8.59
N ASN A 109 -4.61 8.11 8.98
CA ASN A 109 -4.84 8.45 10.40
C ASN A 109 -6.28 8.17 10.89
N ASN A 110 -7.26 8.05 9.99
CA ASN A 110 -8.66 7.81 10.36
C ASN A 110 -9.42 6.90 9.35
N PRO A 111 -9.71 5.63 9.71
CA PRO A 111 -9.14 4.92 10.85
C PRO A 111 -7.61 4.84 10.75
N LEU A 112 -6.94 4.62 11.89
CA LEU A 112 -5.48 4.49 11.91
C LEU A 112 -5.06 3.16 11.29
N HIS A 113 -4.33 3.24 10.17
CA HIS A 113 -3.68 2.11 9.52
C HIS A 113 -2.18 2.37 9.51
N HIS A 114 -1.51 2.04 10.61
CA HIS A 114 -0.07 2.16 10.77
C HIS A 114 0.50 0.83 11.25
N TYR A 115 1.47 0.32 10.51
CA TYR A 115 2.04 -1.00 10.73
C TYR A 115 3.56 -1.01 10.57
N THR A 116 4.23 -1.93 11.24
CA THR A 116 5.66 -2.19 11.07
C THR A 116 5.93 -3.68 10.96
N ILE A 117 6.76 -4.08 10.00
CA ILE A 117 7.33 -5.43 9.93
C ILE A 117 8.84 -5.34 10.19
N TYR A 118 9.36 -6.29 10.98
CA TYR A 118 10.77 -6.36 11.38
C TYR A 118 11.40 -7.64 10.85
N LYS A 119 12.59 -7.53 10.25
CA LYS A 119 13.30 -8.66 9.61
C LYS A 119 13.45 -9.87 10.51
N ASP A 120 13.88 -9.58 11.73
CA ASP A 120 14.36 -10.51 12.74
C ASP A 120 13.21 -11.14 13.54
N ARG A 121 11.97 -10.71 13.30
CA ARG A 121 10.77 -11.24 13.94
C ARG A 121 9.97 -12.20 13.06
N GLY A 122 10.56 -12.63 11.96
CA GLY A 122 9.91 -13.58 11.07
C GLY A 122 9.77 -14.98 11.69
N TYR A 123 8.83 -15.76 11.17
CA TYR A 123 8.56 -17.13 11.58
C TYR A 123 8.12 -17.97 10.38
N THR A 124 8.33 -19.29 10.45
CA THR A 124 7.84 -20.21 9.44
C THR A 124 6.35 -20.46 9.65
N ALA A 125 5.56 -20.29 8.59
CA ALA A 125 4.13 -20.58 8.58
C ALA A 125 3.85 -22.07 8.84
N PRO A 126 2.61 -22.45 9.22
CA PRO A 126 2.25 -23.85 9.45
C PRO A 126 2.43 -24.77 8.23
N ASP A 127 2.49 -24.22 7.01
CA ASP A 127 2.80 -24.97 5.80
C ASP A 127 4.26 -25.47 5.74
N GLY A 128 5.14 -24.93 6.58
CA GLY A 128 6.57 -25.27 6.63
C GLY A 128 7.42 -24.66 5.52
N PHE A 129 6.84 -23.88 4.61
CA PHE A 129 7.52 -23.35 3.42
C PHE A 129 7.50 -21.82 3.35
N THR A 130 6.50 -21.19 3.94
CA THR A 130 6.33 -19.73 3.85
C THR A 130 6.97 -19.06 5.06
N TRP A 131 7.90 -18.14 4.83
CA TRP A 131 8.42 -17.27 5.88
C TRP A 131 7.54 -16.02 6.01
N LEU A 132 7.02 -15.77 7.21
CA LEU A 132 6.08 -14.69 7.51
C LEU A 132 6.68 -13.71 8.51
N TRP A 133 6.48 -12.42 8.28
CA TRP A 133 6.81 -11.34 9.22
C TRP A 133 5.53 -10.77 9.83
N PRO A 134 5.35 -10.77 11.16
CA PRO A 134 4.18 -10.21 11.80
C PRO A 134 4.06 -8.71 11.51
N MET A 135 2.83 -8.27 11.26
CA MET A 135 2.48 -6.88 11.01
C MET A 135 2.05 -6.22 12.32
N TYR A 136 2.96 -5.50 12.98
CA TYR A 136 2.73 -4.87 14.28
C TYR A 136 2.06 -3.51 14.12
N GLY A 137 0.97 -3.27 14.85
CA GLY A 137 0.38 -1.93 14.99
C GLY A 137 1.14 -1.06 15.99
N VAL A 138 0.78 0.23 16.05
CA VAL A 138 1.35 1.19 17.02
C VAL A 138 1.04 0.82 18.48
N ASP A 139 0.05 -0.02 18.70
CA ASP A 139 -0.36 -0.53 20.01
C ASP A 139 0.43 -1.80 20.42
N GLY A 140 1.34 -2.28 19.57
CA GLY A 140 2.14 -3.47 19.80
C GLY A 140 1.43 -4.79 19.46
N ASN A 141 0.15 -4.77 19.06
CA ASN A 141 -0.58 -5.96 18.64
C ASN A 141 -0.25 -6.33 17.19
N THR A 142 -0.45 -7.61 16.83
CA THR A 142 -0.26 -8.09 15.45
C THR A 142 -1.59 -8.12 14.71
N TYR A 143 -1.63 -7.52 13.52
CA TYR A 143 -2.84 -7.41 12.69
C TYR A 143 -2.84 -8.36 11.49
N GLY A 144 -1.89 -9.29 11.46
CA GLY A 144 -1.62 -10.15 10.32
C GLY A 144 -0.14 -10.43 10.20
N ALA A 145 0.26 -10.99 9.06
CA ALA A 145 1.66 -11.18 8.72
C ALA A 145 1.87 -11.07 7.22
N CYS A 146 3.04 -10.62 6.80
CA CYS A 146 3.40 -10.46 5.40
C CYS A 146 4.49 -11.45 5.00
N HIS A 147 4.52 -11.87 3.75
CA HIS A 147 5.66 -12.54 3.13
C HIS A 147 6.07 -11.80 1.86
N THR A 148 7.31 -11.99 1.42
CA THR A 148 7.76 -11.50 0.12
C THR A 148 7.10 -12.27 -0.99
N ASP A 149 6.67 -11.58 -2.03
CA ASP A 149 6.26 -12.24 -3.28
C ASP A 149 6.42 -11.30 -4.48
N THR A 150 7.58 -11.37 -5.12
CA THR A 150 7.97 -10.50 -6.25
C THR A 150 7.56 -11.05 -7.61
N ARG A 151 6.85 -12.19 -7.66
CA ARG A 151 6.49 -12.89 -8.91
C ARG A 151 5.33 -12.26 -9.66
N LYS A 152 4.65 -11.28 -9.08
CA LYS A 152 3.48 -10.63 -9.67
C LYS A 152 3.80 -9.19 -10.03
N SER A 153 3.43 -8.84 -11.26
CA SER A 153 3.47 -7.51 -11.80
C SER A 153 2.17 -7.24 -12.55
N TRP A 154 1.91 -5.96 -12.81
CA TRP A 154 0.79 -5.51 -13.60
C TRP A 154 1.21 -4.29 -14.41
N ASP A 155 0.61 -4.15 -15.58
CA ASP A 155 0.90 -3.07 -16.52
C ASP A 155 -0.41 -2.41 -16.92
N CYS A 156 -0.49 -1.10 -16.76
CA CYS A 156 -1.70 -0.35 -17.01
C CYS A 156 -1.44 0.86 -17.89
N ASN A 157 -2.20 0.96 -18.97
CA ASN A 157 -2.17 2.08 -19.89
C ASN A 157 -3.45 2.89 -19.73
N TYR A 158 -3.31 4.18 -19.47
CA TYR A 158 -4.42 5.10 -19.27
C TYR A 158 -4.38 6.23 -20.30
N ASN A 159 -5.56 6.79 -20.59
CA ASN A 159 -5.74 7.97 -21.41
C ASN A 159 -5.06 7.89 -22.79
N ASN A 160 -5.27 6.78 -23.52
CA ASN A 160 -4.63 6.52 -24.82
C ASN A 160 -3.10 6.56 -24.74
N ASP A 161 -2.51 5.78 -23.84
CA ASP A 161 -1.06 5.67 -23.60
C ASP A 161 -0.37 6.93 -23.07
N LYS A 162 -1.13 7.93 -22.61
CA LYS A 162 -0.57 9.14 -21.99
C LYS A 162 0.02 8.88 -20.61
N LEU A 163 -0.40 7.82 -19.95
CA LEU A 163 0.17 7.36 -18.70
C LEU A 163 0.29 5.84 -18.77
N LYS A 164 1.50 5.34 -18.54
CA LYS A 164 1.75 3.91 -18.40
C LYS A 164 2.24 3.66 -16.99
N LEU A 165 1.57 2.81 -16.24
CA LEU A 165 1.97 2.39 -14.90
C LEU A 165 2.40 0.93 -14.93
N HIS A 166 3.58 0.67 -14.40
CA HIS A 166 4.18 -0.65 -14.26
C HIS A 166 4.33 -0.93 -12.77
N GLY A 167 3.51 -1.83 -12.25
CA GLY A 167 3.51 -2.20 -10.84
C GLY A 167 4.15 -3.55 -10.60
N ARG A 168 4.85 -3.68 -9.48
CA ARG A 168 5.44 -4.92 -8.99
C ARG A 168 5.09 -5.11 -7.54
N ARG A 169 4.63 -6.31 -7.21
CA ARG A 169 4.39 -6.68 -5.83
C ARG A 169 5.71 -6.85 -5.10
N LYS A 170 5.78 -6.31 -3.89
CA LYS A 170 6.90 -6.52 -2.96
C LYS A 170 6.46 -7.47 -1.85
N PHE A 171 5.27 -7.25 -1.30
CA PHE A 171 4.72 -8.03 -0.19
C PHE A 171 3.30 -8.48 -0.45
N ARG A 172 2.98 -9.64 0.13
CA ARG A 172 1.62 -10.10 0.36
C ARG A 172 1.38 -10.16 1.85
N CYS A 173 0.36 -9.46 2.33
CA CYS A 173 -0.02 -9.39 3.73
C CYS A 173 -1.33 -10.14 3.97
N LEU A 174 -1.27 -11.14 4.86
CA LEU A 174 -2.38 -11.97 5.29
C LEU A 174 -2.99 -11.34 6.55
N THR A 175 -4.20 -10.79 6.45
CA THR A 175 -4.81 -9.96 7.50
C THR A 175 -6.34 -10.06 7.44
N SER A 176 -7.06 -9.41 8.35
CA SER A 176 -8.51 -9.22 8.21
C SER A 176 -8.87 -7.94 7.45
N ILE A 177 -7.88 -7.11 7.10
CA ILE A 177 -8.05 -5.79 6.48
C ILE A 177 -7.74 -5.88 4.98
N THR A 178 -8.61 -5.31 4.14
CA THR A 178 -8.44 -5.29 2.69
C THR A 178 -7.72 -4.03 2.21
N ALA A 179 -7.08 -4.10 1.04
CA ALA A 179 -6.53 -2.92 0.36
C ALA A 179 -7.65 -1.90 0.10
N LYS A 180 -8.84 -2.38 -0.31
CA LYS A 180 -10.00 -1.52 -0.53
C LYS A 180 -10.39 -0.71 0.71
N GLU A 181 -10.43 -1.31 1.89
CA GLU A 181 -10.74 -0.59 3.12
C GLU A 181 -9.74 0.54 3.40
N ILE A 182 -8.45 0.26 3.24
CA ILE A 182 -7.37 1.26 3.45
C ILE A 182 -7.46 2.37 2.39
N ASN A 183 -7.64 2.00 1.12
CA ASN A 183 -7.79 2.94 0.01
C ASN A 183 -9.04 3.83 0.20
N ASP A 184 -10.15 3.26 0.64
CA ASP A 184 -11.39 3.99 0.94
C ASP A 184 -11.21 4.96 2.11
N ALA A 185 -10.50 4.55 3.16
CA ALA A 185 -10.15 5.41 4.29
C ALA A 185 -9.31 6.61 3.84
N LYS A 186 -8.26 6.39 3.03
CA LYS A 186 -7.39 7.44 2.50
C LYS A 186 -8.18 8.48 1.70
N ARG A 187 -9.09 8.01 0.84
CA ARG A 187 -9.95 8.89 0.02
C ARG A 187 -10.93 9.70 0.85
N LYS A 188 -11.44 9.16 1.96
CA LYS A 188 -12.33 9.88 2.87
C LYS A 188 -11.57 10.89 3.73
N GLY A 189 -10.38 10.53 4.22
CA GLY A 189 -9.54 11.41 5.05
C GLY A 189 -8.99 12.64 4.30
N GLY A 190 -8.84 12.55 2.98
CA GLY A 190 -8.43 13.67 2.13
C GLY A 190 -9.56 14.63 1.71
N LYS A 191 -10.80 14.37 2.10
CA LYS A 191 -11.95 15.23 1.84
C LYS A 191 -12.46 15.79 3.16
N THR A 192 -12.19 17.06 3.45
CA THR A 192 -13.02 17.74 4.44
C THR A 192 -14.39 18.00 3.81
N ALA A 193 -15.45 18.12 4.63
CA ALA A 193 -16.82 18.35 4.14
C ALA A 193 -16.98 19.70 3.40
N GLU A 194 -15.96 20.57 3.42
CA GLU A 194 -15.90 21.84 2.69
C GLU A 194 -15.38 21.69 1.23
N ASP A 195 -14.69 20.58 0.90
CA ASP A 195 -14.03 20.40 -0.39
C ASP A 195 -14.91 19.71 -1.45
N SER A 196 -16.17 19.40 -1.14
CA SER A 196 -17.05 18.63 -2.04
C SER A 196 -17.61 19.42 -3.24
N GLU A 197 -17.23 20.69 -3.43
CA GLU A 197 -17.55 21.50 -4.62
C GLU A 197 -16.34 21.87 -5.48
N GLY A 198 -15.18 21.22 -5.27
CA GLY A 198 -14.01 21.37 -6.14
C GLY A 198 -14.17 20.65 -7.49
N TYR A 199 -14.07 21.42 -8.58
CA TYR A 199 -14.18 21.00 -9.98
C TYR A 199 -13.31 19.77 -10.30
N ARG A 200 -13.93 18.59 -10.52
CA ARG A 200 -13.26 17.46 -11.17
C ARG A 200 -13.09 17.80 -12.65
N ASN A 201 -11.86 17.94 -13.12
CA ASN A 201 -11.61 18.00 -14.56
C ASN A 201 -11.83 16.60 -15.18
N PRO A 202 -12.89 16.39 -15.98
CA PRO A 202 -13.22 15.08 -16.55
C PRO A 202 -12.17 14.60 -17.57
N ASP A 203 -11.34 15.51 -18.10
CA ASP A 203 -10.31 15.18 -19.08
C ASP A 203 -9.00 14.70 -18.45
N TYR A 204 -8.78 14.97 -17.14
CA TYR A 204 -7.54 14.61 -16.42
C TYR A 204 -7.78 14.28 -14.93
N PRO A 205 -8.59 13.28 -14.58
CA PRO A 205 -8.87 12.93 -13.17
C PRO A 205 -7.62 12.47 -12.38
N PHE A 206 -6.51 12.19 -13.08
CA PHE A 206 -5.28 11.66 -12.51
C PHE A 206 -4.30 12.75 -12.03
N PHE A 207 -4.26 13.92 -12.69
CA PHE A 207 -3.25 14.95 -12.38
C PHE A 207 -3.55 15.76 -11.12
N GLU A 208 -4.82 15.95 -10.77
CA GLU A 208 -5.19 16.66 -9.53
C GLU A 208 -4.69 15.94 -8.28
N VAL A 209 -4.74 14.59 -8.27
CA VAL A 209 -4.28 13.75 -7.14
C VAL A 209 -2.76 13.85 -6.96
N LEU A 210 -1.99 13.95 -8.05
CA LEU A 210 -0.54 14.15 -7.96
C LEU A 210 -0.17 15.59 -7.59
N SER A 211 -1.00 16.59 -7.95
CA SER A 211 -0.75 17.99 -7.58
C SER A 211 -0.94 18.27 -6.09
N HIS A 212 -1.84 17.54 -5.41
CA HIS A 212 -2.13 17.71 -3.99
C HIS A 212 -1.17 16.95 -3.06
N ASN A 213 -0.39 15.98 -3.57
CA ASN A 213 0.64 15.26 -2.82
C ASN A 213 2.04 15.91 -2.87
N GLY A 214 2.17 17.14 -3.40
CA GLY A 214 3.35 17.97 -3.16
C GLY A 214 4.65 17.56 -3.85
N THR A 215 4.65 16.57 -4.74
CA THR A 215 5.83 16.19 -5.53
C THR A 215 5.68 16.57 -7.00
N ALA A 216 5.40 17.84 -7.27
CA ALA A 216 6.03 18.44 -8.44
C ALA A 216 7.49 18.65 -8.05
N ILE A 217 8.38 17.77 -8.53
CA ILE A 217 9.83 18.01 -8.46
C ILE A 217 10.06 19.30 -9.23
N LYS A 218 10.14 20.43 -8.52
CA LYS A 218 10.67 21.67 -9.09
C LYS A 218 12.16 21.43 -9.28
N PRO A 219 12.69 21.43 -10.51
CA PRO A 219 14.12 21.48 -10.69
C PRO A 219 14.57 22.87 -10.21
N ASN A 220 15.44 22.86 -9.21
CA ASN A 220 16.24 23.98 -8.72
C ASN A 220 15.55 25.00 -7.78
N GLY A 221 15.85 24.84 -6.49
CA GLY A 221 16.40 25.87 -5.61
C GLY A 221 15.62 27.19 -5.46
N ALA A 222 14.74 27.25 -4.46
CA ALA A 222 14.61 28.39 -3.57
C ALA A 222 13.87 27.95 -2.29
N ALA A 223 14.56 27.97 -1.15
CA ALA A 223 13.94 27.78 0.15
C ALA A 223 13.01 28.97 0.43
N VAL A 224 11.71 28.72 0.61
CA VAL A 224 10.80 29.69 1.22
C VAL A 224 10.69 29.31 2.69
N ALA A 225 11.35 30.11 3.53
CA ALA A 225 11.19 30.06 4.98
C ALA A 225 9.78 30.51 5.35
N TRP A 226 9.11 29.75 6.21
CA TRP A 226 7.93 30.23 6.93
C TRP A 226 8.31 30.41 8.39
N THR A 227 8.26 31.66 8.83
CA THR A 227 8.35 32.05 10.25
C THR A 227 7.06 31.66 10.97
N SER A 228 7.24 31.24 12.23
CA SER A 228 6.29 30.93 13.31
C SER A 228 4.84 31.38 13.15
#